data_AF-A0A7C1PN89-F1
#
_entry.id   AF-A0A7C1PN89-F1
#
_cell.length_a   1.000
_cell.length_b   1.000
_cell.length_c   1.000
_cell.angle_alpha   90.00
_cell.angle_beta   90.00
_cell.angle_gamma   90.00
#
_symmetry.space_group_name_H-M   'P 1'
#
loop_
_entity.id
_entity.type
_entity.pdbx_description
1 polymer ?
#
loop_
_entity_poly.entity_id
_entity_poly.type
_entity_poly.pdbx_seq_one_letter_code
_entity_poly.pdbx_strand_id
1 'polypeptide(L)' 'MVGSNLIEVTDAEFDAEVLQSDIPVLVDFWADWCAPCRMVGPVIAQLAEERVGE' A
#
# COMPACT_ATOMS: atom_id res chain seq x y z
N MET A 1 -9.58 -4.01 1.78
CA MET A 1 -9.15 -4.40 3.16
C MET A 1 -8.16 -3.34 3.58
N VAL A 2 -8.54 -2.41 4.45
CA VAL A 2 -7.67 -1.28 4.79
C VAL A 2 -7.29 -1.39 6.27
N GLY A 3 -6.02 -1.73 6.52
CA GLY A 3 -5.39 -1.55 7.83
C GLY A 3 -5.10 -0.06 8.07
N SER A 4 -4.84 0.32 9.32
CA SER A 4 -4.69 1.72 9.76
C SER A 4 -3.67 2.53 8.96
N ASN A 5 -2.62 1.87 8.45
CA ASN A 5 -1.51 2.48 7.72
C ASN A 5 -1.47 2.11 6.22
N LEU A 6 -2.60 1.69 5.66
CA LEU A 6 -2.77 1.48 4.21
C LEU A 6 -3.70 2.55 3.65
N ILE A 7 -3.32 3.13 2.52
CA ILE A 7 -4.19 4.01 1.74
C ILE A 7 -4.37 3.40 0.34
N GLU A 8 -5.58 3.47 -0.19
CA GLU A 8 -5.83 3.19 -1.60
C GLU A 8 -5.62 4.49 -2.37
N VAL A 9 -4.84 4.43 -3.44
CA VAL A 9 -4.52 5.59 -4.29
C VAL A 9 -4.98 5.31 -5.71
N THR A 10 -5.47 6.35 -6.38
CA THR A 10 -5.80 6.33 -7.80
C THR A 10 -4.70 6.97 -8.65
N ASP A 11 -4.77 6.81 -9.96
CA ASP A 11 -3.85 7.46 -10.91
C ASP A 11 -3.80 9.00 -10.73
N ALA A 12 -4.93 9.61 -10.35
CA ALA A 12 -5.02 11.05 -10.14
C ALA A 12 -4.30 11.52 -8.87
N GLU A 13 -4.14 10.64 -7.88
CA GLU A 13 -3.55 10.93 -6.57
C GLU A 13 -2.09 10.47 -6.50
N PHE A 14 -1.65 9.60 -7.41
CA PHE A 14 -0.33 8.97 -7.36
C PHE A 14 0.83 9.98 -7.33
N ASP A 15 0.73 11.10 -8.04
CA ASP A 15 1.77 12.13 -8.01
C ASP A 15 1.92 12.75 -6.62
N ALA A 16 0.81 13.16 -6.02
CA ALA A 16 0.80 13.83 -4.72
C ALA A 16 1.12 12.86 -3.56
N GLU A 17 0.53 11.67 -3.56
CA GLU A 17 0.61 10.73 -2.43
C GLU A 17 1.84 9.82 -2.49
N VAL A 18 2.40 9.56 -3.69
CA VAL A 18 3.51 8.61 -3.88
C VAL A 18 4.77 9.32 -4.37
N LEU A 19 4.70 10.07 -5.47
CA LEU A 19 5.90 10.65 -6.09
C LEU A 19 6.46 11.85 -5.31
N GLN A 20 5.60 12.61 -4.64
CA GLN A 20 5.98 13.75 -3.81
C GLN A 20 6.19 13.40 -2.32
N SER A 21 6.19 12.11 -1.97
CA SER A 21 6.40 11.66 -0.58
C SER A 21 7.81 11.99 -0.08
N ASP A 22 7.91 12.52 1.14
CA ASP A 22 9.17 12.78 1.84
C ASP A 22 9.84 11.49 2.38
N ILE A 23 9.12 10.37 2.37
CA ILE A 23 9.58 9.04 2.82
C ILE A 23 9.41 7.99 1.71
N PRO A 24 10.16 6.88 1.74
CA PRO A 24 9.96 5.78 0.80
C PRO A 24 8.52 5.22 0.87
N VAL A 25 7.92 4.97 -0.28
CA VAL A 25 6.57 4.41 -0.38
C VAL A 25 6.62 3.01 -1.00
N LEU A 26 6.04 2.02 -0.31
CA LEU A 26 5.81 0.69 -0.86
C LEU A 26 4.41 0.63 -1.48
N VAL A 27 4.34 0.30 -2.77
CA VAL A 27 3.07 0.20 -3.51
C VAL A 27 2.72 -1.26 -3.76
N ASP A 28 1.55 -1.71 -3.27
CA ASP A 28 0.98 -3.02 -3.58
C ASP A 28 0.01 -2.93 -4.77
N PHE A 29 0.45 -3.40 -5.92
CA PHE A 29 -0.40 -3.52 -7.11
C PHE A 29 -1.18 -4.83 -7.07
N TRP A 30 -2.48 -4.74 -6.79
CA TRP A 30 -3.34 -5.89 -6.60
C TRP A 30 -4.61 -5.82 -7.47
N ALA A 31 -5.40 -6.89 -7.44
CA ALA A 31 -6.75 -6.93 -8.02
C ALA A 31 -7.63 -7.96 -7.30
N ASP A 32 -8.95 -7.74 -7.29
CA ASP A 32 -9.93 -8.64 -6.62
C ASP A 32 -9.84 -10.09 -7.10
N TRP A 33 -9.54 -10.29 -8.38
CA TRP A 33 -9.42 -11.59 -9.01
C TRP A 33 -8.04 -12.24 -8.83
N CYS A 34 -7.06 -11.52 -8.28
CA CYS A 34 -5.71 -12.03 -8.05
C CYS A 34 -5.64 -12.88 -6.77
N ALA A 35 -5.84 -14.19 -6.90
CA ALA A 35 -5.73 -15.11 -5.77
C ALA A 35 -4.37 -15.08 -5.05
N PRO A 36 -3.22 -15.01 -5.75
CA PRO A 36 -1.92 -14.83 -5.08
C PRO A 36 -1.82 -13.54 -4.27
N CYS A 37 -2.32 -12.42 -4.81
CA CYS A 37 -2.26 -11.11 -4.14
C CYS A 37 -3.03 -11.13 -2.81
N ARG A 38 -4.19 -11.81 -2.76
CA ARG A 38 -4.96 -11.96 -1.51
C ARG A 38 -4.20 -12.69 -0.41
N MET A 39 -3.26 -13.58 -0.74
CA MET A 39 -2.40 -14.24 0.24
C MET A 39 -1.28 -13.33 0.74
N VAL A 40 -0.81 -12.40 -0.11
CA VAL A 40 0.28 -11.46 0.21
C VAL A 40 -0.24 -10.26 1.01
N GLY A 41 -1.48 -9.82 0.77
CA GLY A 41 -2.09 -8.67 1.43
C GLY A 41 -1.96 -8.63 2.97
N PRO A 42 -2.19 -9.73 3.71
CA PRO A 42 -1.97 -9.74 5.17
C PRO A 42 -0.53 -9.46 5.60
N VAL A 43 0.46 -9.91 4.81
CA VAL A 43 1.89 -9.66 5.08
C VAL A 43 2.22 -8.18 4.83
N ILE A 44 1.67 -7.59 3.78
CA ILE A 44 1.83 -6.15 3.49
C ILE A 44 1.17 -5.31 4.58
N ALA A 45 -0.04 -5.69 5.03
CA ALA A 45 -0.74 -5.00 6.11
C ALA A 45 0.05 -5.04 7.42
N GLN A 46 0.66 -6.18 7.75
CA GLN A 46 1.54 -6.29 8.92
C GLN A 46 2.77 -5.39 8.77
N LEU A 47 3.42 -5.40 7.60
CA LEU A 47 4.60 -4.58 7.33
C LEU A 47 4.31 -3.08 7.45
N ALA A 48 3.12 -2.64 7.00
CA ALA A 48 2.68 -1.25 7.11
C ALA A 48 2.53 -0.78 8.56
N GLU A 49 2.18 -1.66 9.49
CA GLU A 49 2.12 -1.36 10.93
C GLU A 49 3.52 -1.35 11.57
N GLU A 50 4.44 -2.21 11.10
CA GLU A 50 5.79 -2.34 11.67
C GLU A 50 6.74 -1.22 11.23
N ARG A 51 6.50 -0.59 10.07
CA ARG A 51 7.43 0.36 9.42
C ARG A 51 6.85 1.76 9.18
N VAL A 52 5.97 2.22 10.07
CA VAL A 52 5.35 3.54 9.95
C VAL A 52 6.43 4.65 10.03
N GLY A 53 6.65 5.35 8.92
CA GLY A 53 7.53 6.54 8.87
C GLY A 53 9.02 6.26 8.69
N GLU A 54 9.41 5.05 8.27
CA GLU A 54 10.78 4.67 7.86
C GLU A 54 10.94 4.59 6.34
#